data_AF-A0A174S5X2-F1
#
_entry.id   AF-A0A174S5X2-F1
#
_cell.length_a   1.000
_cell.length_b   1.000
_cell.length_c   1.000
_cell.angle_alpha   90.00
_cell.angle_beta   90.00
_cell.angle_gamma   90.00
#
_symmetry.space_group_name_H-M   'P 1'
#
loop_
_entity.id
_entity.type
_entity.pdbx_description
1 polymer ?
#
loop_
_entity_poly.entity_id
_entity_poly.type
_entity_poly.pdbx_seq_one_letter_code
_entity_poly.pdbx_strand_id
1 'polypeptide(L)' 'MDEELVRLEAELEKVKGCGLKYLPEYGFSSKEEIMQLIQEDINELRSEMECIQKDYATDELEEERTRLCILQGIPRYC' A
#
# COMPACT_ATOMS: atom_id res chain seq x y z
N MET A 1 -5.68 -2.61 -2.35
CA MET A 1 -4.57 -2.22 -1.47
C MET A 1 -5.07 -1.61 -0.17
N ASP A 2 -6.00 -0.63 -0.18
CA ASP A 2 -6.54 -0.06 1.07
C ASP A 2 -7.18 -1.09 2.02
N GLU A 3 -8.00 -2.01 1.50
CA GLU A 3 -8.62 -3.06 2.32
C GLU A 3 -7.59 -4.01 2.95
N GLU A 4 -6.46 -4.21 2.27
CA GLU A 4 -5.38 -5.07 2.76
C GLU A 4 -4.59 -4.39 3.86
N LEU A 5 -4.31 -3.09 3.69
CA LEU A 5 -3.68 -2.26 4.71
C LEU A 5 -4.52 -2.26 6.00
N VAL A 6 -5.85 -2.07 5.89
CA VAL A 6 -6.77 -2.10 7.03
C VAL A 6 -6.76 -3.46 7.74
N ARG A 7 -6.69 -4.56 6.97
CA ARG A 7 -6.60 -5.91 7.56
C ARG A 7 -5.29 -6.11 8.32
N LEU A 8 -4.16 -5.71 7.76
CA LEU A 8 -2.85 -5.84 8.39
C LEU A 8 -2.75 -4.97 9.65
N GLU A 9 -3.27 -3.74 9.62
CA GLU A 9 -3.32 -2.86 10.80
C GLU A 9 -4.16 -3.46 11.93
N ALA A 10 -5.31 -4.06 11.60
CA ALA A 10 -6.16 -4.75 12.58
C ALA A 10 -5.47 -6.00 13.15
N GLU A 11 -4.75 -6.76 12.32
CA GLU A 11 -3.98 -7.93 12.75
C GLU A 11 -2.83 -7.54 13.69
N LEU A 12 -2.10 -6.47 13.38
CA LEU A 12 -1.04 -5.94 14.22
C LEU A 12 -1.56 -5.56 15.61
N GLU A 13 -2.73 -4.91 15.68
CA GLU A 13 -3.36 -4.56 16.96
C GLU A 13 -3.82 -5.81 17.74
N LYS A 14 -4.34 -6.84 17.06
CA LYS A 14 -4.67 -8.13 17.68
C LYS A 14 -3.42 -8.78 18.29
N VAL A 15 -2.30 -8.81 17.57
CA VAL A 15 -1.03 -9.38 18.03
C VAL A 15 -0.48 -8.58 19.22
N LYS A 16 -0.49 -7.25 19.15
CA LYS A 16 -0.09 -6.36 20.27
C LYS A 16 -0.90 -6.62 21.53
N GLY A 17 -2.22 -6.80 21.40
CA GLY A 17 -3.13 -7.09 22.51
C GLY A 17 -2.96 -8.48 23.12
N CYS A 18 -2.26 -9.40 22.46
CA CYS A 18 -2.05 -10.74 22.99
C CYS A 18 -1.00 -10.76 24.11
N GLY A 19 -1.32 -11.40 25.24
CA GLY A 19 -0.42 -11.52 26.39
C GLY A 19 0.63 -12.63 26.27
N LEU A 20 0.62 -13.43 25.20
CA LEU A 20 1.52 -14.54 25.01
C LEU A 20 2.82 -14.10 24.34
N LYS A 21 3.95 -14.67 24.78
CA LYS A 21 5.27 -14.45 24.16
C LYS A 21 5.42 -15.16 22.80
N TYR A 22 4.77 -16.30 22.64
CA TYR A 22 4.78 -17.09 21.41
C TYR A 22 3.33 -17.38 21.01
N LEU A 23 3.01 -17.21 19.74
CA LEU A 23 1.64 -17.32 19.25
C LEU A 23 1.43 -18.64 18.49
N PRO A 24 0.59 -19.56 19.00
CA PRO A 24 0.32 -20.84 18.33
C PRO A 24 -0.29 -20.68 16.93
N GLU A 25 -1.10 -19.63 16.73
CA GLU A 25 -1.73 -19.30 15.43
C GLU A 25 -0.68 -19.03 14.33
N TYR A 26 0.54 -18.65 14.72
CA TYR A 26 1.65 -18.31 13.85
C TYR A 26 2.80 -19.32 13.99
N GLY A 27 2.46 -20.60 14.20
CA GLY A 27 3.48 -21.67 14.25
C GLY A 27 4.42 -21.58 15.46
N PHE A 28 3.99 -20.96 16.57
CA PHE A 28 4.81 -20.68 17.75
C PHE A 28 5.98 -19.71 17.52
N SER A 29 5.92 -18.88 16.47
CA SER A 29 6.83 -17.75 16.32
C SER A 29 6.70 -16.76 17.49
N SER A 30 7.77 -16.00 17.71
CA SER A 30 7.78 -15.00 18.79
C SER A 30 6.84 -13.84 18.45
N LYS A 31 6.19 -13.29 19.46
CA LYS A 31 5.32 -12.13 19.30
C LYS A 31 6.06 -10.96 18.65
N GLU A 32 7.30 -10.71 19.07
CA GLU A 32 8.11 -9.63 18.50
C GLU A 32 8.38 -9.84 17.00
N GLU A 33 8.74 -11.06 16.60
CA GLU A 33 8.97 -11.43 15.20
C GLU A 33 7.70 -11.28 14.36
N ILE A 34 6.56 -11.77 14.84
CA ILE A 34 5.28 -11.63 14.15
C ILE A 34 4.90 -10.16 13.98
N MET A 35 5.09 -9.34 15.01
CA MET A 35 4.86 -7.90 14.91
C MET A 35 5.77 -7.23 13.88
N GLN A 36 7.04 -7.64 13.80
CA GLN A 36 7.99 -7.10 12.82
C GLN A 36 7.57 -7.45 11.40
N LEU A 37 7.22 -8.71 11.14
CA LEU A 37 6.79 -9.16 9.82
C LEU A 37 5.56 -8.40 9.34
N ILE A 38 4.51 -8.29 10.17
CA ILE A 38 3.30 -7.54 9.81
C ILE A 38 3.62 -6.05 9.57
N GLN A 39 4.56 -5.48 10.34
CA GLN A 39 4.96 -4.10 10.16
C GLN A 39 5.77 -3.86 8.87
N GLU A 40 6.59 -4.84 8.46
CA GLU A 40 7.29 -4.85 7.18
C GLU A 40 6.30 -4.88 6.02
N ASP A 41 5.31 -5.79 6.06
CA ASP A 41 4.26 -5.90 5.04
C ASP A 41 3.46 -4.59 4.90
N ILE A 42 3.10 -3.94 6.02
CA ILE A 42 2.42 -2.63 6.02
C ILE A 42 3.28 -1.56 5.34
N ASN A 43 4.58 -1.55 5.61
CA ASN A 43 5.49 -0.54 5.05
C ASN A 43 5.71 -0.75 3.55
N GLU A 44 5.88 -2.00 3.14
CA GLU A 44 6.00 -2.37 1.72
C GLU A 44 4.74 -1.95 0.97
N LEU A 45 3.56 -2.32 1.45
CA LEU A 45 2.29 -1.97 0.82
C LEU A 45 2.07 -0.45 0.73
N ARG A 46 2.42 0.30 1.78
CA ARG A 46 2.36 1.77 1.74
C ARG A 46 3.32 2.36 0.71
N SER A 47 4.53 1.80 0.58
CA SER A 47 5.50 2.23 -0.43
C SER A 47 5.00 1.93 -1.85
N GLU A 48 4.40 0.77 -2.08
CA GLU A 48 3.78 0.42 -3.37
C GLU A 48 2.64 1.38 -3.72
N MET A 49 1.76 1.66 -2.75
CA MET A 49 0.66 2.61 -2.92
C MET A 49 1.17 4.01 -3.26
N GLU A 50 2.22 4.49 -2.58
CA GLU A 50 2.85 5.79 -2.87
C GLU A 50 3.51 5.80 -4.26
N CYS A 51 4.18 4.72 -4.64
CA CYS A 51 4.77 4.58 -5.97
C CYS A 51 3.71 4.66 -7.06
N ILE A 52 2.61 3.91 -6.91
CA ILE A 52 1.49 3.95 -7.84
C ILE A 52 0.88 5.36 -7.88
N GLN A 53 0.69 6.03 -6.75
CA GLN A 53 0.18 7.39 -6.75
C GLN A 53 1.08 8.37 -7.50
N LYS A 54 2.41 8.23 -7.40
CA LYS A 54 3.38 9.03 -8.16
C LYS A 54 3.32 8.73 -9.66
N ASP A 55 3.29 7.46 -10.04
CA ASP A 55 3.21 7.04 -11.45
C ASP A 55 1.93 7.54 -12.15
N TYR A 56 0.86 7.71 -11.37
CA TYR A 56 -0.42 8.25 -11.85
C TYR A 56 -0.69 9.68 -11.40
N ALA A 57 0.35 10.48 -11.12
CA ALA A 57 0.18 11.90 -10.83
C ALA A 57 -0.68 12.54 -11.93
N THR A 58 -1.90 12.94 -11.56
CA THR A 58 -2.95 13.32 -12.52
C THR A 58 -2.52 14.47 -13.41
N ASP A 59 -1.72 15.37 -12.86
CA ASP A 59 -1.24 16.56 -13.55
C ASP A 59 -0.21 16.19 -14.64
N GLU A 60 0.73 15.28 -14.35
CA GLU A 60 1.74 14.81 -15.32
C GLU A 60 1.07 14.02 -16.46
N LEU A 61 0.14 13.14 -16.10
CA LEU A 61 -0.65 12.38 -17.08
C LEU A 61 -1.56 13.29 -17.91
N GLU A 62 -2.16 14.33 -17.32
CA GLU A 62 -2.97 15.30 -18.06
C GLU A 62 -2.11 16.17 -18.99
N GLU A 63 -0.90 16.54 -18.57
CA GLU A 63 0.06 17.28 -19.39
C GLU A 63 0.55 16.44 -20.59
N GLU A 64 0.78 15.14 -20.38
CA GLU A 64 1.17 14.23 -21.46
C GLU A 64 0.00 13.90 -22.39
N ARG A 65 -1.18 13.60 -21.82
CA ARG A 65 -2.44 13.46 -22.59
C ARG A 65 -2.65 14.66 -23.49
N THR A 66 -2.53 15.85 -22.91
CA THR A 66 -2.58 17.13 -23.63
C THR A 66 -1.61 17.16 -24.80
N ARG A 67 -0.32 16.87 -24.54
CA ARG A 67 0.75 17.01 -25.55
C ARG A 67 0.44 16.10 -26.72
N LEU A 68 0.03 14.86 -26.44
CA LEU A 68 -0.34 13.87 -27.44
C LEU A 68 -1.58 14.28 -28.25
N CYS A 69 -2.62 14.83 -27.61
CA CYS A 69 -3.79 15.35 -28.32
C CYS A 69 -3.42 16.46 -29.31
N ILE A 70 -2.60 17.43 -28.87
CA ILE A 70 -2.12 18.52 -29.73
C ILE A 70 -1.31 17.97 -30.91
N LEU A 71 -0.40 17.02 -30.65
CA LEU A 71 0.46 16.43 -31.69
C LEU A 71 -0.35 15.68 -32.75
N GLN A 72 -1.47 15.06 -32.36
CA GLN A 72 -2.36 14.30 -33.24
C GLN A 72 -3.48 15.16 -33.85
N GLY A 73 -3.53 16.47 -33.54
CA GLY A 73 -4.60 17.35 -34.01
C GLY A 73 -5.97 17.06 -33.40
N ILE A 74 -6.00 16.36 -32.26
CA ILE A 74 -7.23 16.01 -31.53
C ILE A 74 -7.59 17.19 -30.60
N PRO A 75 -8.83 17.69 -30.66
CA PRO A 75 -9.31 18.71 -29.73
C PRO A 75 -9.17 18.24 -28.27
N ARG A 76 -8.65 19.11 -27.42
CA ARG A 76 -8.30 18.81 -26.02
C ARG A 76 -9.52 18.64 -25.11
N TYR A 77 -10.68 19.12 -25.55
CA TYR A 77 -11.97 19.03 -24.88
C TYR A 77 -12.98 18.46 -25.87
N CYS A 78 -13.59 17.33 -25.53
CA CYS A 78 -14.74 16.75 -26.21
C CYS A 78 -15.94 16.84 -25.26
#